data_AF-A0A7C5QHP4-F1
#
_entry.id   AF-A0A7C5QHP4-F1
#
_cell.length_a   1.000
_cell.length_b   1.000
_cell.length_c   1.000
_cell.angle_alpha   90.00
_cell.angle_beta   90.00
_cell.angle_gamma   90.00
#
_symmetry.space_group_name_H-M   'P 1'
#
loop_
_entity.id
_entity.type
_entity.pdbx_description
1 polymer ?
#
loop_
_entity_poly.entity_id
_entity_poly.type
_entity_poly.pdbx_seq_one_letter_code
_entity_poly.pdbx_strand_id
1 'polypeptide(L)'
;MKLIRFALGFAFGTLLSRVLGFLRDAGIAYYFGATSVSDAFFIAFRIPNSFRRLLGEGGFNAAFVPLYTRSLEEGREREFLGKVFSLYLIANGVLTFTGILLSDLIV
;
A
#
# COMPACT_ATOMS: atom_id res chain seq x y z
N MET A 1 -3.73 28.78 -2.75
CA MET A 1 -3.34 28.13 -4.03
C MET A 1 -2.44 26.89 -3.87
N LYS A 2 -1.41 26.90 -3.00
CA LYS A 2 -0.51 25.73 -2.82
C LYS A 2 -1.23 24.44 -2.40
N LEU A 3 -2.19 24.53 -1.47
CA LEU A 3 -2.96 23.38 -0.98
C LEU A 3 -3.77 22.68 -2.10
N ILE A 4 -4.41 23.46 -2.97
CA ILE A 4 -5.18 22.94 -4.12
C ILE A 4 -4.25 22.17 -5.07
N ARG A 5 -3.05 22.68 -5.33
CA ARG A 5 -2.08 21.99 -6.20
C ARG A 5 -1.66 20.64 -5.62
N PHE A 6 -1.42 20.55 -4.31
CA PHE A 6 -1.09 19.27 -3.65
C PHE A 6 -2.28 18.30 -3.65
N ALA A 7 -3.49 18.80 -3.34
CA ALA A 7 -4.71 18.00 -3.37
C ALA A 7 -4.99 17.43 -4.77
N LEU A 8 -4.82 18.25 -5.81
CA LEU A 8 -4.95 17.82 -7.21
C LEU A 8 -3.91 16.77 -7.59
N GLY A 9 -2.64 16.93 -7.16
CA GLY A 9 -1.60 15.94 -7.39
C GLY A 9 -1.92 14.58 -6.75
N PHE A 10 -2.40 14.60 -5.50
CA PHE A 10 -2.83 13.38 -4.79
C PHE A 10 -4.03 12.71 -5.46
N ALA A 11 -5.05 13.50 -5.83
CA ALA A 11 -6.23 13.00 -6.53
C ALA A 11 -5.87 12.40 -7.90
N PHE A 12 -4.97 13.05 -8.64
CA PHE A 12 -4.47 12.55 -9.91
C PHE A 12 -3.72 11.22 -9.76
N GLY A 13 -2.80 11.12 -8.79
CA GLY A 13 -2.10 9.86 -8.50
C GLY A 13 -3.05 8.73 -8.10
N THR A 14 -4.11 9.05 -7.34
CA THR A 14 -5.16 8.10 -6.96
C THR A 14 -5.96 7.65 -8.18
N LEU A 15 -6.37 8.57 -9.05
CA LEU A 15 -7.08 8.27 -10.29
C LEU A 15 -6.23 7.39 -11.21
N LEU A 16 -4.97 7.75 -11.41
CA LEU A 16 -4.04 6.97 -12.23
C LEU A 16 -3.89 5.55 -11.69
N SER A 17 -3.73 5.39 -10.38
CA SER A 17 -3.64 4.07 -9.74
C SER A 17 -4.92 3.25 -9.93
N ARG A 18 -6.09 3.88 -9.89
CA ARG A 18 -7.39 3.21 -10.15
C ARG A 18 -7.53 2.79 -11.61
N VAL A 19 -7.14 3.63 -12.55
CA VAL A 19 -7.15 3.29 -13.99
C VAL A 19 -6.21 2.12 -14.26
N LEU A 20 -4.99 2.14 -13.72
CA LEU A 20 -4.05 1.03 -13.87
C LEU A 20 -4.57 -0.27 -13.23
N GLY A 21 -5.20 -0.18 -12.06
CA GLY A 21 -5.86 -1.32 -11.41
C GLY A 21 -7.00 -1.89 -12.25
N PHE A 22 -7.83 -1.03 -12.83
CA PHE A 22 -8.90 -1.44 -13.75
C PHE A 22 -8.36 -2.13 -15.00
N LEU A 23 -7.31 -1.58 -15.62
CA LEU A 23 -6.67 -2.18 -16.79
C LEU A 23 -6.08 -3.56 -16.48
N ARG A 24 -5.49 -3.73 -15.29
CA ARG A 24 -5.04 -5.04 -14.81
C ARG A 24 -6.20 -6.01 -14.69
N ASP A 25 -7.30 -5.60 -14.05
CA ASP A 25 -8.46 -6.47 -13.83
C ASP A 25 -9.14 -6.84 -15.15
N ALA A 26 -9.24 -5.90 -16.09
CA ALA A 26 -9.72 -6.14 -17.45
C ALA A 26 -8.80 -7.11 -18.23
N GLY A 27 -7.49 -6.96 -18.08
CA GLY A 27 -6.51 -7.89 -18.66
C GLY A 27 -6.69 -9.31 -18.10
N ILE A 28 -6.82 -9.45 -16.78
CA ILE A 28 -7.06 -10.76 -16.14
C ILE A 28 -8.35 -11.38 -16.68
N ALA A 29 -9.44 -10.61 -16.74
CA ALA A 29 -10.71 -11.10 -17.27
C ALA A 29 -10.61 -11.50 -18.75
N TYR A 30 -9.86 -10.76 -19.57
CA TYR A 30 -9.67 -11.06 -20.98
C TYR A 30 -8.86 -12.35 -21.21
N TYR A 31 -7.76 -12.55 -20.48
CA TYR A 31 -6.87 -13.70 -20.67
C TYR A 31 -7.31 -14.96 -19.92
N PHE A 32 -7.89 -14.83 -18.71
CA PHE A 32 -8.20 -15.94 -17.82
C PHE A 32 -9.69 -16.18 -17.60
N GLY A 33 -10.56 -15.23 -17.97
CA GLY A 33 -12.00 -15.32 -17.74
C GLY A 33 -12.35 -15.47 -16.26
N ALA A 34 -13.53 -16.06 -15.98
CA ALA A 34 -13.93 -16.45 -14.64
C ALA A 34 -13.49 -17.90 -14.37
N THR A 35 -12.28 -18.05 -13.84
CA THR A 35 -11.66 -19.36 -13.55
C THR A 35 -11.11 -19.40 -12.13
N SER A 36 -10.80 -20.60 -11.64
CA SER A 36 -10.11 -20.77 -10.35
C SER A 36 -8.79 -20.01 -10.27
N VAL A 37 -8.10 -19.81 -11.40
CA VAL A 37 -6.84 -19.05 -11.48
C VAL A 37 -7.08 -17.54 -11.27
N SER A 38 -8.15 -16.96 -11.85
CA SER A 38 -8.49 -15.56 -11.60
C SER A 38 -8.94 -15.34 -10.15
N ASP A 39 -9.71 -16.28 -9.59
CA ASP A 39 -10.18 -16.20 -8.20
C ASP A 39 -9.00 -16.25 -7.21
N ALA A 40 -8.06 -17.17 -7.43
CA ALA A 40 -6.80 -17.27 -6.72
C ALA A 40 -6.05 -15.93 -6.68
N PHE A 41 -5.91 -15.28 -7.84
CA PHE A 41 -5.26 -13.96 -7.94
C PHE A 41 -5.99 -12.91 -7.10
N PHE A 42 -7.32 -12.81 -7.21
CA PHE A 42 -8.08 -11.78 -6.49
C PHE A 42 -8.07 -11.99 -4.97
N ILE A 43 -8.10 -13.24 -4.51
CA ILE A 43 -7.95 -13.59 -3.10
C ILE A 43 -6.56 -13.19 -2.60
N ALA A 44 -5.51 -13.64 -3.29
CA ALA A 44 -4.13 -13.32 -2.94
C ALA A 44 -3.87 -11.81 -2.95
N PHE A 45 -4.37 -11.08 -3.95
CA PHE A 45 -4.18 -9.63 -4.08
C PHE A 45 -4.88 -8.82 -2.97
N ARG A 46 -5.95 -9.36 -2.36
CA ARG A 46 -6.70 -8.67 -1.31
C ARG A 46 -5.89 -8.46 -0.03
N ILE A 47 -4.98 -9.38 0.29
CA ILE A 47 -4.14 -9.32 1.51
C ILE A 47 -3.22 -8.09 1.50
N PRO A 48 -2.29 -7.93 0.54
CA PRO A 48 -1.41 -6.76 0.51
C PRO A 48 -2.18 -5.47 0.25
N ASN A 49 -3.27 -5.51 -0.53
CA ASN A 49 -4.09 -4.32 -0.77
C ASN A 49 -4.77 -3.83 0.52
N SER A 50 -5.25 -4.74 1.38
CA SER A 50 -5.80 -4.37 2.69
C SER A 50 -4.74 -3.70 3.56
N PHE A 51 -3.52 -4.24 3.61
CA PHE A 51 -2.41 -3.62 4.35
C PHE A 51 -2.04 -2.24 3.81
N ARG A 52 -1.94 -2.09 2.48
CA ARG A 52 -1.73 -0.79 1.82
C ARG A 52 -2.81 0.23 2.18
N ARG A 53 -4.07 -0.19 2.25
CA ARG A 53 -5.19 0.69 2.65
C ARG A 53 -5.05 1.16 4.09
N LEU A 54 -4.71 0.28 5.03
CA LEU A 54 -4.49 0.65 6.43
C LEU A 54 -3.42 1.74 6.59
N LEU A 55 -2.33 1.66 5.83
CA LEU A 55 -1.27 2.67 5.86
C LEU A 55 -1.60 3.93 5.06
N GLY A 56 -2.33 3.81 3.95
CA GLY A 56 -2.58 4.90 3.01
C GLY A 56 -3.86 5.72 3.27
N GLU A 57 -4.83 5.19 4.00
CA GLU A 57 -6.15 5.84 4.23
C GLU A 57 -6.18 6.74 5.47
N GLY A 58 -5.01 7.16 5.97
CA GLY A 58 -4.89 8.24 6.96
C GLY A 58 -4.65 7.80 8.40
N GLY A 59 -4.94 6.54 8.76
CA GLY A 59 -4.69 6.02 10.11
C GLY A 59 -3.22 6.09 10.52
N PHE A 60 -2.31 5.72 9.61
CA PHE A 60 -0.87 5.87 9.82
C PHE A 60 -0.44 7.35 9.90
N ASN A 61 -0.96 8.20 9.02
CA ASN A 61 -0.61 9.63 8.98
C ASN A 61 -0.98 10.36 10.29
N ALA A 62 -2.09 9.99 10.93
CA ALA A 62 -2.53 10.58 12.20
C ALA A 62 -1.50 10.39 13.33
N ALA A 63 -0.78 9.25 13.35
CA ALA A 63 0.29 8.99 14.31
C ALA A 63 1.66 9.46 13.80
N PHE A 64 1.93 9.29 12.51
CA PHE A 64 3.23 9.60 11.90
C PHE A 64 3.54 11.10 11.88
N VAL A 65 2.59 11.95 11.48
CA VAL A 65 2.85 13.38 11.30
C VAL A 65 3.27 14.06 12.62
N PRO A 66 2.56 13.89 13.76
CA PRO A 66 2.99 14.48 15.03
C PRO A 66 4.36 14.00 15.51
N LEU A 67 4.63 12.69 15.38
CA LEU A 67 5.91 12.10 15.78
C LEU A 67 7.07 12.58 14.90
N TYR A 68 6.82 12.69 13.60
CA TYR A 68 7.79 13.23 12.65
C TYR A 68 8.10 14.70 12.93
N THR A 69 7.07 15.52 13.16
CA THR A 69 7.24 16.94 13.51
C THR A 69 8.08 17.10 14.77
N ARG A 70 7.81 16.31 15.82
CA ARG A 70 8.63 16.31 17.04
C ARG A 70 10.07 15.90 16.77
N SER A 71 10.28 14.86 15.96
CA SER A 71 11.63 14.42 15.59
C SER A 71 12.38 15.47 14.76
N LEU A 72 11.67 16.29 13.99
CA LEU A 72 12.22 17.39 13.21
C LEU A 72 12.71 18.52 14.12
N GLU A 73 11.94 18.86 15.16
CA GLU A 73 12.31 19.87 16.16
C GLU A 73 13.56 19.44 16.96
N GLU A 74 13.71 18.14 17.21
CA GLU A 74 14.86 17.56 17.92
C GLU A 74 16.08 17.34 17.01
N GLY A 75 15.99 17.61 15.70
CA GLY A 75 17.08 17.40 14.73
C GLY A 75 17.42 15.93 14.48
N ARG A 76 16.47 15.01 14.71
CA ARG A 76 16.62 13.55 14.59
C ARG A 76 15.80 12.94 13.46
N GLU A 77 15.34 13.75 12.52
CA GLU A 77 14.41 13.34 11.46
C GLU A 77 14.95 12.21 10.60
N ARG A 78 16.26 12.19 10.31
CA ARG A 78 16.91 11.10 9.55
C ARG A 78 16.86 9.77 10.31
N GLU A 79 17.12 9.79 11.61
CA GLU A 79 17.09 8.60 12.45
C GLU A 79 15.65 8.06 12.55
N PHE A 80 14.68 8.94 12.77
CA PHE A 80 13.27 8.58 12.84
C PHE A 80 12.77 7.97 11.51
N LEU A 81 13.05 8.63 10.37
CA LEU A 81 12.67 8.10 9.06
C LEU A 81 13.35 6.76 8.77
N GLY A 82 14.61 6.59 9.14
CA GLY A 82 15.32 5.32 9.03
C GLY A 82 14.63 4.19 9.81
N LYS A 83 14.20 4.46 11.04
CA LYS A 83 13.46 3.49 11.87
C LYS A 83 12.09 3.16 11.28
N VAL A 84 11.33 4.17 10.87
CA VAL A 84 10.00 3.97 10.26
C VAL A 84 10.12 3.17 8.95
N PHE A 85 11.09 3.51 8.11
CA PHE A 85 11.35 2.81 6.86
C PHE A 85 11.77 1.35 7.09
N SER A 86 12.67 1.11 8.05
CA SER A 86 13.09 -0.23 8.43
C SER A 86 11.92 -1.06 8.94
N LEU A 87 11.06 -0.48 9.78
CA LEU A 87 9.85 -1.15 10.27
C LEU A 87 8.88 -1.47 9.13
N TYR A 88 8.68 -0.53 8.20
CA TYR A 88 7.84 -0.75 7.02
C TYR A 88 8.39 -1.89 6.14
N LEU A 89 9.70 -1.93 5.90
CA LEU A 89 10.34 -3.01 5.15
C LEU A 89 10.19 -4.36 5.84
N ILE A 90 10.44 -4.43 7.15
CA ILE A 90 10.28 -5.66 7.93
C ILE A 90 8.82 -6.12 7.90
N ALA A 91 7.86 -5.22 8.12
CA ALA A 91 6.44 -5.55 8.10
C ALA A 91 6.00 -6.10 6.73
N ASN A 92 6.42 -5.45 5.62
CA ASN A 92 6.13 -5.95 4.27
C ASN A 92 6.87 -7.26 3.95
N GLY A 93 8.11 -7.41 4.42
CA GLY A 93 8.88 -8.64 4.26
C GLY A 93 8.22 -9.80 4.97
N VAL A 94 7.79 -9.61 6.22
CA VAL A 94 7.04 -10.61 7.00
C VAL A 94 5.70 -10.93 6.33
N LEU A 95 4.95 -9.92 5.88
CA LEU A 95 3.69 -10.13 5.16
C LEU A 95 3.90 -10.96 3.89
N THR A 96 4.94 -10.64 3.12
CA THR A 96 5.27 -11.35 1.87
C THR A 96 5.72 -12.77 2.15
N PHE A 97 6.65 -12.95 3.08
CA PHE A 97 7.18 -14.27 3.45
C PHE A 97 6.08 -15.18 4.00
N THR A 98 5.24 -14.66 4.90
CA THR A 98 4.10 -15.40 5.46
C THR A 98 3.06 -15.70 4.39
N GLY A 99 2.80 -14.76 3.48
CA GLY A 99 1.91 -14.99 2.34
C GLY A 99 2.40 -16.09 1.39
N ILE A 100 3.72 -16.20 1.20
CA ILE A 100 4.34 -17.29 0.42
C ILE A 100 4.22 -18.63 1.17
N LEU A 101 4.53 -18.66 2.47
CA LEU A 101 4.46 -19.90 3.26
C LEU A 101 3.04 -20.43 3.43
N LEU A 102 2.05 -19.54 3.47
CA LEU A 102 0.64 -19.87 3.62
C LEU A 102 -0.10 -19.92 2.27
N SER A 103 0.61 -19.97 1.13
CA SER A 103 -0.02 -19.92 -0.20
C SER A 103 -1.12 -20.97 -0.34
N ASP A 104 -0.82 -22.21 0.07
CA ASP A 104 -1.71 -23.38 -0.07
C ASP A 104 -2.94 -23.31 0.85
N LEU A 105 -2.90 -22.44 1.87
CA LEU A 105 -4.05 -22.17 2.75
C LEU A 105 -4.91 -21.02 2.21
N ILE A 106 -4.28 -20.07 1.51
CA ILE A 106 -4.92 -18.85 1.01
C ILE A 106 -5.63 -19.12 -0.33
N VAL A 107 -5.07 -19.99 -1.16
CA VAL A 107 -5.53 -20.33 -2.52
C VAL A 107 -5.55 -21.84 -2.69
#